data_AF-A0A2G2L774-F1
#
_entry.id   AF-A0A2G2L774-F1
#
_cell.length_a   1.000
_cell.length_b   1.000
_cell.length_c   1.000
_cell.angle_alpha   90.00
_cell.angle_beta   90.00
_cell.angle_gamma   90.00
#
_symmetry.space_group_name_H-M   'P 1'
#
loop_
_entity.id
_entity.type
_entity.pdbx_description
1 polymer ?
#
loop_
_entity_poly.entity_id
_entity_poly.type
_entity_poly.pdbx_seq_one_letter_code
_entity_poly.pdbx_strand_id
1 'polypeptide(L)'
;MINQSKITLALLLTLGLTANIANATIVRIETSLGSIDINLYDETTPASVANFLNYITAGSYDNTLFHRSINGFILQGGGFIYDSSWPPGTLQTNPTVNNEPIYSNVRGTIAYAKLGGQPNSATSQWFFNLVNNGANLDNQNGGFTVFGEVMGNGMDIIDSIVALNTYNLTPTFAEIPLQNYTTGTDPNDTNIILITSIDIIDSAVNTASGLNPPATTRTEPGSNTSSGGGSFGTVLLMMLLTITRIRKK
;
A
#
# COMPACT_ATOMS: atom_id res chain seq x y z
N MET A 1 71.16 18.63 -18.40
CA MET A 1 70.34 19.13 -17.28
C MET A 1 68.95 19.43 -17.81
N ILE A 2 67.92 18.85 -17.15
CA ILE A 2 66.48 19.22 -17.22
C ILE A 2 65.78 18.74 -18.52
N ASN A 3 64.62 18.07 -18.55
CA ASN A 3 63.66 17.72 -17.50
C ASN A 3 62.97 16.38 -17.78
N GLN A 4 62.60 15.73 -16.68
CA GLN A 4 61.72 14.58 -16.57
C GLN A 4 60.28 14.94 -16.94
N SER A 5 59.57 14.00 -17.55
CA SER A 5 58.37 13.38 -16.95
C SER A 5 57.33 13.06 -18.02
N LYS A 6 57.11 11.76 -18.18
CA LYS A 6 56.07 11.14 -18.98
C LYS A 6 54.75 11.40 -18.26
N ILE A 7 53.85 12.19 -18.85
CA ILE A 7 52.45 12.26 -18.41
C ILE A 7 51.65 11.39 -19.37
N THR A 8 51.54 10.11 -19.03
CA THR A 8 50.58 9.21 -19.66
C THR A 8 49.22 9.51 -19.06
N LEU A 9 48.35 10.17 -19.81
CA LEU A 9 46.98 10.43 -19.43
C LEU A 9 46.20 9.10 -19.46
N ALA A 10 46.04 8.46 -18.30
CA ALA A 10 45.14 7.32 -18.15
C ALA A 10 43.70 7.85 -18.17
N LEU A 11 43.01 7.65 -19.30
CA LEU A 11 41.58 7.91 -19.44
C LEU A 11 40.84 6.87 -18.58
N LEU A 12 40.46 7.25 -17.36
CA LEU A 12 39.60 6.43 -16.52
C LEU A 12 38.21 6.41 -17.15
N LEU A 13 37.91 5.36 -17.91
CA LEU A 13 36.57 5.08 -18.41
C LEU A 13 35.73 4.66 -17.20
N THR A 14 35.10 5.63 -16.53
CA THR A 14 34.05 5.34 -15.55
C THR A 14 32.90 4.69 -16.31
N LEU A 15 32.81 3.36 -16.25
CA LEU A 15 31.55 2.66 -16.47
C LEU A 15 30.61 3.15 -15.38
N GLY A 16 29.83 4.19 -15.68
CA GLY A 16 28.66 4.50 -14.89
C GLY A 16 27.75 3.28 -15.00
N LEU A 17 27.59 2.55 -13.90
CA LEU A 17 26.39 1.73 -13.74
C LEU A 17 25.23 2.72 -13.77
N THR A 18 24.60 2.87 -14.93
CA THR A 18 23.23 3.36 -14.98
C THR A 18 22.42 2.34 -14.19
N ALA A 19 22.10 2.67 -12.94
CA ALA A 19 21.03 1.97 -12.24
C ALA A 19 19.82 2.06 -13.17
N ASN A 20 19.31 0.91 -13.61
CA ASN A 20 18.06 0.87 -14.34
C ASN A 20 17.02 1.59 -13.47
N ILE A 21 16.57 2.75 -13.96
CA ILE A 21 15.50 3.51 -13.32
C ILE A 21 14.30 2.58 -13.26
N ALA A 22 13.67 2.49 -12.09
CA ALA A 22 12.61 1.52 -11.84
C ALA A 22 11.53 1.60 -12.91
N ASN A 23 11.18 0.39 -13.34
CA ASN A 23 10.34 -0.02 -14.45
C ASN A 23 8.93 -0.25 -13.90
N ALA A 24 7.86 0.18 -14.58
CA ALA A 24 6.50 -0.07 -14.06
C ALA A 24 6.26 -1.57 -13.81
N THR A 25 5.90 -1.96 -12.58
CA THR A 25 5.89 -3.36 -12.13
C THR A 25 4.47 -3.89 -11.95
N ILE A 26 4.18 -5.12 -12.43
CA ILE A 26 2.94 -5.84 -12.08
C ILE A 26 3.24 -6.86 -10.98
N VAL A 27 2.45 -6.79 -9.92
CA VAL A 27 2.46 -7.78 -8.83
C VAL A 27 1.15 -8.53 -8.77
N ARG A 28 1.19 -9.74 -8.23
CA ARG A 28 0.03 -10.57 -7.93
C ARG A 28 -0.06 -10.82 -6.44
N ILE A 29 -1.19 -10.47 -5.83
CA ILE A 29 -1.54 -10.86 -4.46
C ILE A 29 -2.34 -12.16 -4.54
N GLU A 30 -1.77 -13.26 -4.05
CA GLU A 30 -2.48 -14.53 -3.93
C GLU A 30 -3.24 -14.59 -2.62
N THR A 31 -4.55 -14.82 -2.68
CA THR A 31 -5.42 -14.91 -1.50
C THR A 31 -6.18 -16.22 -1.49
N SER A 32 -6.71 -16.61 -0.33
CA SER A 32 -7.59 -17.78 -0.21
C SER A 32 -8.90 -17.69 -1.03
N LEU A 33 -9.24 -16.51 -1.56
CA LEU A 33 -10.42 -16.27 -2.39
C LEU A 33 -10.10 -15.97 -3.87
N GLY A 34 -8.82 -15.97 -4.25
CA GLY A 34 -8.37 -15.73 -5.62
C GLY A 34 -7.24 -14.70 -5.70
N SER A 35 -6.72 -14.53 -6.91
CA SER A 35 -5.58 -13.66 -7.19
C SER A 35 -6.02 -12.24 -7.55
N ILE A 36 -5.27 -11.24 -7.08
CA ILE A 36 -5.48 -9.82 -7.41
C ILE A 36 -4.20 -9.29 -8.06
N ASP A 37 -4.27 -8.91 -9.32
CA ASP A 37 -3.16 -8.30 -10.04
C ASP A 37 -3.19 -6.77 -9.87
N ILE A 38 -2.03 -6.16 -9.66
CA ILE A 38 -1.87 -4.73 -9.46
C ILE A 38 -0.75 -4.22 -10.35
N ASN A 39 -1.03 -3.16 -11.11
CA ASN A 39 0.00 -2.38 -11.79
C ASN A 39 0.49 -1.26 -10.87
N LEU A 40 1.79 -1.19 -10.62
CA LEU A 40 2.39 -0.21 -9.74
C LEU A 40 2.83 1.04 -10.51
N TYR A 41 2.85 2.17 -9.81
CA TYR A 41 3.20 3.48 -10.38
C TYR A 41 4.66 3.85 -10.10
N ASP A 42 5.59 2.98 -10.46
CA ASP A 42 7.03 3.05 -10.13
C ASP A 42 7.68 4.39 -10.51
N GLU A 43 7.30 4.96 -11.65
CA GLU A 43 7.89 6.22 -12.14
C GLU A 43 7.42 7.45 -11.35
N THR A 44 6.16 7.46 -10.91
CA THR A 44 5.54 8.64 -10.31
C THR A 44 5.48 8.59 -8.79
N THR A 45 5.42 7.39 -8.19
CA THR A 45 5.49 7.19 -6.74
C THR A 45 6.64 6.25 -6.35
N PRO A 46 7.89 6.57 -6.74
CA PRO A 46 9.02 5.65 -6.66
C PRO A 46 9.37 5.24 -5.22
N ALA A 47 9.24 6.13 -4.24
CA ALA A 47 9.59 5.77 -2.86
C ALA A 47 8.59 4.77 -2.27
N SER A 48 7.31 4.97 -2.58
CA SER A 48 6.21 4.10 -2.16
C SER A 48 6.33 2.72 -2.82
N VAL A 49 6.53 2.68 -4.13
CA VAL A 49 6.67 1.40 -4.86
C VAL A 49 7.93 0.65 -4.42
N ALA A 50 9.08 1.31 -4.31
CA ALA A 50 10.31 0.68 -3.84
C ALA A 50 10.14 0.05 -2.45
N ASN A 51 9.45 0.73 -1.53
CA ASN A 51 9.14 0.18 -0.22
C ASN A 51 8.21 -1.04 -0.29
N PHE A 52 7.16 -1.00 -1.13
CA PHE A 52 6.27 -2.15 -1.32
C PHE A 52 7.01 -3.37 -1.87
N LEU A 53 7.82 -3.16 -2.90
CA LEU A 53 8.64 -4.21 -3.52
C LEU A 53 9.71 -4.77 -2.57
N ASN A 54 10.23 -3.97 -1.64
CA ASN A 54 11.15 -4.46 -0.61
C ASN A 54 10.49 -5.47 0.33
N TYR A 55 9.23 -5.23 0.74
CA TYR A 55 8.48 -6.19 1.55
C TYR A 55 8.15 -7.46 0.77
N ILE A 56 7.81 -7.33 -0.51
CA ILE A 56 7.57 -8.47 -1.42
C ILE A 56 8.83 -9.33 -1.57
N THR A 57 9.95 -8.71 -1.93
CA THR A 57 11.23 -9.42 -2.15
C THR A 57 11.74 -10.10 -0.87
N ALA A 58 11.39 -9.57 0.30
CA ALA A 58 11.71 -10.15 1.60
C ALA A 58 10.72 -11.24 2.05
N GLY A 59 9.68 -11.56 1.29
CA GLY A 59 8.61 -12.50 1.68
C GLY A 59 7.80 -12.02 2.89
N SER A 60 7.83 -10.73 3.20
CA SER A 60 7.25 -10.21 4.44
C SER A 60 5.72 -10.25 4.45
N TYR A 61 5.09 -10.23 3.27
CA TYR A 61 3.63 -10.32 3.13
C TYR A 61 3.10 -11.75 3.09
N ASP A 62 3.98 -12.76 3.11
CA ASP A 62 3.58 -14.16 3.12
C ASP A 62 2.83 -14.49 4.41
N ASN A 63 1.70 -15.18 4.26
CA ASN A 63 0.77 -15.48 5.35
C ASN A 63 0.30 -14.25 6.13
N THR A 64 0.17 -13.10 5.47
CA THR A 64 -0.55 -11.95 6.04
C THR A 64 -2.04 -12.06 5.81
N LEU A 65 -2.83 -11.10 6.28
CA LEU A 65 -4.28 -11.12 6.14
C LEU A 65 -4.85 -9.72 5.94
N PHE A 66 -6.04 -9.67 5.35
CA PHE A 66 -6.90 -8.49 5.44
C PHE A 66 -7.48 -8.39 6.85
N HIS A 67 -7.01 -7.41 7.61
CA HIS A 67 -7.34 -7.27 9.02
C HIS A 67 -8.48 -6.27 9.28
N ARG A 68 -8.94 -5.56 8.24
CA ARG A 68 -10.04 -4.59 8.31
C ARG A 68 -10.71 -4.41 6.94
N SER A 69 -12.03 -4.43 6.92
CA SER A 69 -12.87 -4.18 5.75
C SER A 69 -14.01 -3.25 6.12
N ILE A 70 -14.04 -2.04 5.57
CA ILE A 70 -15.14 -1.10 5.75
C ILE A 70 -15.89 -1.00 4.44
N ASN A 71 -17.08 -1.60 4.40
CA ASN A 71 -17.92 -1.56 3.20
C ASN A 71 -18.18 -0.11 2.77
N GLY A 72 -18.04 0.17 1.48
CA GLY A 72 -18.17 1.52 0.93
C GLY A 72 -16.99 2.45 1.25
N PHE A 73 -15.86 1.93 1.72
CA PHE A 73 -14.67 2.73 2.00
C PHE A 73 -13.37 2.04 1.57
N ILE A 74 -12.84 1.12 2.39
CA ILE A 74 -11.52 0.52 2.18
C ILE A 74 -11.44 -0.94 2.62
N LEU A 75 -10.54 -1.71 2.00
CA LEU A 75 -10.09 -3.03 2.47
C LEU A 75 -8.59 -2.96 2.78
N GLN A 76 -8.17 -3.27 4.00
CA GLN A 76 -6.81 -3.01 4.50
C GLN A 76 -6.04 -4.28 4.87
N GLY A 77 -4.76 -4.33 4.47
CA GLY A 77 -3.84 -5.45 4.67
C GLY A 77 -2.42 -5.02 5.04
N GLY A 78 -1.48 -5.99 5.04
CA GLY A 78 -0.05 -5.74 5.21
C GLY A 78 0.42 -5.39 6.64
N GLY A 79 -0.43 -5.57 7.66
CA GLY A 79 -0.14 -5.19 9.05
C GLY A 79 0.17 -6.33 10.01
N PHE A 80 -0.31 -7.54 9.70
CA PHE A 80 -0.31 -8.67 10.61
C PHE A 80 0.01 -9.96 9.86
N ILE A 81 0.75 -10.84 10.52
CA ILE A 81 1.17 -12.15 10.01
C ILE A 81 0.46 -13.22 10.83
N TYR A 82 -0.15 -14.18 10.15
CA TYR A 82 -0.78 -15.34 10.77
C TYR A 82 0.19 -16.52 10.81
N ASP A 83 0.46 -17.02 12.01
CA ASP A 83 1.38 -18.13 12.27
C ASP A 83 0.67 -19.36 12.87
N SER A 84 -0.57 -19.61 12.44
CA SER A 84 -1.46 -20.64 13.00
C SER A 84 -1.92 -20.37 14.44
N SER A 85 -1.82 -19.11 14.90
CA SER A 85 -2.30 -18.69 16.20
C SER A 85 -3.12 -17.40 16.13
N TRP A 86 -4.03 -17.24 17.09
CA TRP A 86 -4.84 -16.02 17.25
C TRP A 86 -4.54 -15.39 18.61
N PRO A 87 -4.36 -14.06 18.70
CA PRO A 87 -4.35 -13.09 17.61
C PRO A 87 -3.09 -13.19 16.74
N PRO A 88 -3.14 -12.78 15.45
CA PRO A 88 -1.97 -12.80 14.58
C PRO A 88 -0.90 -11.81 15.07
N GLY A 89 0.36 -12.13 14.77
CA GLY A 89 1.51 -11.29 15.10
C GLY A 89 1.55 -10.00 14.27
N THR A 90 2.22 -8.96 14.78
CA THR A 90 2.45 -7.73 14.01
C THR A 90 3.56 -7.96 12.98
N LEU A 91 3.35 -7.50 11.74
CA LEU A 91 4.39 -7.52 10.72
C LEU A 91 5.54 -6.59 11.10
N GLN A 92 6.79 -7.04 10.94
CA GLN A 92 7.97 -6.21 11.22
C GLN A 92 8.12 -5.11 10.17
N THR A 93 8.17 -3.85 10.61
CA THR A 93 8.21 -2.71 9.69
C THR A 93 9.63 -2.22 9.37
N ASN A 94 9.83 -1.79 8.13
CA ASN A 94 10.94 -0.97 7.66
C ASN A 94 10.78 0.49 8.10
N PRO A 95 11.81 1.34 7.91
CA PRO A 95 11.68 2.79 8.11
C PRO A 95 10.51 3.39 7.31
N THR A 96 9.97 4.50 7.79
CA THR A 96 8.85 5.18 7.16
C THR A 96 9.22 5.78 5.81
N VAL A 97 8.27 5.81 4.86
CA VAL A 97 8.44 6.47 3.56
C VAL A 97 7.79 7.85 3.51
N ASN A 98 8.36 8.72 2.67
CA ASN A 98 7.77 10.03 2.37
C ASN A 98 6.45 9.88 1.62
N ASN A 99 5.52 10.79 1.87
CA ASN A 99 4.25 10.84 1.18
C ASN A 99 4.42 11.36 -0.26
N GLU A 100 3.78 10.71 -1.23
CA GLU A 100 3.80 11.05 -2.66
C GLU A 100 2.34 11.11 -3.19
N PRO A 101 1.47 12.00 -2.68
CA PRO A 101 0.03 11.98 -2.92
C PRO A 101 -0.36 12.56 -4.29
N ILE A 102 0.14 11.95 -5.37
CA ILE A 102 0.03 12.44 -6.76
C ILE A 102 -1.31 12.07 -7.40
N TYR A 103 -1.83 10.88 -7.10
CA TYR A 103 -3.09 10.38 -7.66
C TYR A 103 -4.23 10.39 -6.64
N SER A 104 -5.46 10.47 -7.15
CA SER A 104 -6.66 10.47 -6.33
C SER A 104 -7.01 9.07 -5.84
N ASN A 105 -7.50 8.99 -4.61
CA ASN A 105 -7.97 7.75 -3.97
C ASN A 105 -9.34 7.35 -4.53
N VAL A 106 -9.36 6.81 -5.76
CA VAL A 106 -10.57 6.35 -6.46
C VAL A 106 -10.71 4.83 -6.41
N ARG A 107 -11.91 4.31 -6.68
CA ARG A 107 -12.18 2.86 -6.63
C ARG A 107 -11.15 2.10 -7.47
N GLY A 108 -10.62 1.01 -6.92
CA GLY A 108 -9.65 0.13 -7.60
C GLY A 108 -8.19 0.56 -7.46
N THR A 109 -7.91 1.69 -6.80
CA THR A 109 -6.54 2.06 -6.45
C THR A 109 -6.08 1.40 -5.15
N ILE A 110 -4.77 1.14 -5.04
CA ILE A 110 -4.12 0.75 -3.79
C ILE A 110 -3.31 1.93 -3.23
N ALA A 111 -3.42 2.17 -1.92
CA ALA A 111 -2.76 3.28 -1.25
C ALA A 111 -2.17 2.90 0.11
N TYR A 112 -1.16 3.65 0.57
CA TYR A 112 -0.50 3.39 1.85
C TYR A 112 -1.31 3.88 3.05
N ALA A 113 -1.49 3.04 4.08
CA ALA A 113 -2.05 3.46 5.36
C ALA A 113 -1.02 4.23 6.21
N LYS A 114 -1.51 5.16 7.05
CA LYS A 114 -0.68 6.09 7.84
C LYS A 114 -1.23 6.37 9.23
N LEU A 115 -0.36 6.88 10.10
CA LEU A 115 -0.73 7.41 11.41
C LEU A 115 -1.39 8.77 11.22
N GLY A 116 -2.45 9.03 11.99
CA GLY A 116 -3.15 10.31 11.96
C GLY A 116 -2.23 11.46 12.37
N GLY A 117 -2.26 12.55 11.61
CA GLY A 117 -1.41 13.73 11.83
C GLY A 117 0.05 13.56 11.44
N GLN A 118 0.44 12.42 10.86
CA GLN A 118 1.81 12.13 10.46
C GLN A 118 1.84 11.73 8.97
N PRO A 119 1.95 12.71 8.05
CA PRO A 119 1.86 12.46 6.61
C PRO A 119 2.93 11.52 6.05
N ASN A 120 4.12 11.45 6.65
CA ASN A 120 5.26 10.64 6.18
C ASN A 120 5.50 9.40 7.08
N SER A 121 4.44 8.74 7.55
CA SER A 121 4.53 7.63 8.50
C SER A 121 4.21 6.25 7.91
N ALA A 122 4.05 6.15 6.58
CA ALA A 122 3.70 4.90 5.92
C ALA A 122 4.85 3.88 6.07
N THR A 123 4.51 2.61 6.30
CA THR A 123 5.46 1.48 6.38
C THR A 123 4.97 0.29 5.54
N SER A 124 4.35 -0.73 6.13
CA SER A 124 3.92 -1.96 5.44
C SER A 124 2.43 -2.01 5.12
N GLN A 125 1.61 -1.22 5.80
CA GLN A 125 0.17 -1.34 5.67
C GLN A 125 -0.35 -0.55 4.48
N TRP A 126 -1.26 -1.16 3.74
CA TRP A 126 -1.87 -0.61 2.54
C TRP A 126 -3.35 -0.96 2.51
N PHE A 127 -4.11 -0.25 1.69
CA PHE A 127 -5.54 -0.50 1.50
C PHE A 127 -5.94 -0.34 0.05
N PHE A 128 -6.96 -1.09 -0.35
CA PHE A 128 -7.69 -0.86 -1.60
C PHE A 128 -8.83 0.12 -1.36
N ASN A 129 -9.02 1.06 -2.28
CA ASN A 129 -10.18 1.94 -2.32
C ASN A 129 -11.38 1.18 -2.93
N LEU A 130 -12.46 1.04 -2.15
CA LEU A 130 -13.68 0.34 -2.59
C LEU A 130 -14.66 1.27 -3.30
N VAL A 131 -14.53 2.57 -3.10
CA VAL A 131 -15.32 3.62 -3.77
C VAL A 131 -14.41 4.81 -4.07
N ASN A 132 -14.96 5.88 -4.65
CA ASN A 132 -14.24 7.12 -4.84
C ASN A 132 -14.11 7.88 -3.51
N ASN A 133 -12.98 7.73 -2.87
CA ASN A 133 -12.66 8.33 -1.57
C ASN A 133 -11.87 9.64 -1.68
N GLY A 134 -11.55 10.10 -2.88
CA GLY A 134 -10.67 11.26 -3.13
C GLY A 134 -11.10 12.54 -2.41
N ALA A 135 -12.42 12.81 -2.32
CA ALA A 135 -12.94 13.96 -1.59
C ALA A 135 -12.46 14.04 -0.13
N ASN A 136 -12.17 12.89 0.49
CA ASN A 136 -11.65 12.80 1.86
C ASN A 136 -10.14 12.48 1.88
N LEU A 137 -9.74 11.36 1.28
CA LEU A 137 -8.38 10.81 1.39
C LEU A 137 -7.32 11.61 0.63
N ASP A 138 -7.67 12.43 -0.36
CA ASP A 138 -6.67 13.26 -1.04
C ASP A 138 -6.26 14.48 -0.19
N ASN A 139 -7.13 14.92 0.72
CA ASN A 139 -6.97 16.17 1.46
C ASN A 139 -6.57 15.96 2.92
N GLN A 140 -7.08 14.90 3.56
CA GLN A 140 -6.78 14.64 4.97
C GLN A 140 -5.36 14.07 5.16
N ASN A 141 -4.74 14.33 6.31
CA ASN A 141 -3.41 13.80 6.67
C ASN A 141 -2.31 14.01 5.60
N GLY A 142 -2.39 15.12 4.86
CA GLY A 142 -1.48 15.43 3.75
C GLY A 142 -1.73 14.64 2.46
N GLY A 143 -2.86 13.95 2.34
CA GLY A 143 -3.18 13.04 1.24
C GLY A 143 -2.62 11.64 1.47
N PHE A 144 -3.26 10.60 0.94
CA PHE A 144 -2.76 9.21 1.01
C PHE A 144 -2.16 8.81 -0.34
N THR A 145 -0.91 8.35 -0.35
CA THR A 145 -0.22 7.94 -1.58
C THR A 145 -0.90 6.72 -2.20
N VAL A 146 -1.58 6.93 -3.31
CA VAL A 146 -1.93 5.87 -4.27
C VAL A 146 -0.67 5.51 -5.05
N PHE A 147 -0.30 4.22 -5.05
CA PHE A 147 0.94 3.73 -5.67
C PHE A 147 0.72 2.60 -6.68
N GLY A 148 -0.54 2.32 -7.02
CA GLY A 148 -0.91 1.40 -8.09
C GLY A 148 -2.43 1.28 -8.26
N GLU A 149 -2.84 0.47 -9.23
CA GLU A 149 -4.24 0.12 -9.48
C GLU A 149 -4.45 -1.35 -9.80
N VAL A 150 -5.62 -1.85 -9.43
CA VAL A 150 -6.07 -3.21 -9.65
C VAL A 150 -6.34 -3.44 -11.13
N MET A 151 -5.83 -4.55 -11.65
CA MET A 151 -5.98 -4.95 -13.05
C MET A 151 -7.09 -5.99 -13.24
N GLY A 152 -7.60 -6.06 -14.47
CA GLY A 152 -8.47 -7.15 -14.92
C GLY A 152 -9.69 -7.37 -14.03
N ASN A 153 -9.90 -8.62 -13.62
CA ASN A 153 -10.99 -9.04 -12.74
C ASN A 153 -10.63 -8.97 -11.23
N GLY A 154 -9.50 -8.36 -10.86
CA GLY A 154 -9.07 -8.31 -9.46
C GLY A 154 -10.08 -7.61 -8.54
N MET A 155 -10.86 -6.65 -9.06
CA MET A 155 -11.93 -6.01 -8.29
C MET A 155 -13.08 -6.95 -7.93
N ASP A 156 -13.37 -7.97 -8.75
CA ASP A 156 -14.42 -8.95 -8.43
C ASP A 156 -14.01 -9.81 -7.22
N ILE A 157 -12.72 -10.11 -7.09
CA ILE A 157 -12.16 -10.82 -5.93
C ILE A 157 -12.21 -9.92 -4.69
N ILE A 158 -11.80 -8.66 -4.81
CA ILE A 158 -11.88 -7.68 -3.71
C ILE A 158 -13.34 -7.51 -3.24
N ASP A 159 -14.29 -7.35 -4.16
CA ASP A 159 -15.71 -7.22 -3.81
C ASP A 159 -16.25 -8.49 -3.14
N SER A 160 -15.79 -9.67 -3.55
CA SER A 160 -16.15 -10.94 -2.91
C SER A 160 -15.64 -11.02 -1.46
N ILE A 161 -14.44 -10.49 -1.17
CA ILE A 161 -13.90 -10.37 0.19
C ILE A 161 -14.74 -9.39 1.01
N VAL A 162 -15.11 -8.24 0.43
CA VAL A 162 -15.90 -7.20 1.11
C VAL A 162 -17.34 -7.64 1.40
N ALA A 163 -17.89 -8.56 0.60
CA ALA A 163 -19.22 -9.13 0.81
C ALA A 163 -19.29 -10.07 2.03
N LEU A 164 -18.16 -10.46 2.62
CA LEU A 164 -18.13 -11.27 3.83
C LEU A 164 -18.64 -10.50 5.05
N ASN A 165 -19.12 -11.24 6.05
CA ASN A 165 -19.45 -10.65 7.33
C ASN A 165 -18.18 -10.14 8.02
N THR A 166 -18.27 -8.94 8.58
CA THR A 166 -17.20 -8.33 9.37
C THR A 166 -17.47 -8.48 10.86
N TYR A 167 -16.42 -8.72 11.64
CA TYR A 167 -16.52 -8.93 13.08
C TYR A 167 -15.65 -7.94 13.84
N ASN A 168 -16.07 -7.56 15.05
CA ASN A 168 -15.30 -6.71 15.96
C ASN A 168 -14.72 -7.59 17.07
N LEU A 169 -13.58 -8.22 16.82
CA LEU A 169 -12.99 -9.19 17.75
C LEU A 169 -12.17 -8.48 18.84
N THR A 170 -11.43 -7.46 18.46
CA THR A 170 -10.67 -6.59 19.38
C THR A 170 -10.63 -5.17 18.80
N PRO A 171 -10.17 -4.16 19.56
CA PRO A 171 -9.95 -2.82 18.99
C PRO A 171 -8.95 -2.80 17.82
N THR A 172 -8.02 -3.76 17.77
CA THR A 172 -7.05 -3.92 16.67
C THR A 172 -7.68 -4.60 15.45
N PHE A 173 -8.57 -5.57 15.68
CA PHE A 173 -9.29 -6.33 14.64
C PHE A 173 -10.77 -5.96 14.64
N ALA A 174 -11.02 -4.66 14.46
CA ALA A 174 -12.34 -4.13 14.22
C ALA A 174 -12.69 -4.27 12.74
N GLU A 175 -13.93 -4.66 12.45
CA GLU A 175 -14.44 -4.88 11.11
C GLU A 175 -13.58 -5.86 10.28
N ILE A 176 -13.03 -6.90 10.91
CA ILE A 176 -12.25 -7.92 10.19
C ILE A 176 -13.19 -8.80 9.35
N PRO A 177 -12.98 -8.95 8.03
CA PRO A 177 -13.78 -9.83 7.19
C PRO A 177 -13.42 -11.29 7.47
N LEU A 178 -14.41 -12.13 7.80
CA LEU A 178 -14.21 -13.55 8.05
C LEU A 178 -15.23 -14.40 7.27
N GLN A 179 -14.76 -15.52 6.74
CA GLN A 179 -15.60 -16.53 6.10
C GLN A 179 -15.91 -17.68 7.07
N ASN A 180 -17.13 -18.22 6.99
CA ASN A 180 -17.55 -19.41 7.75
C ASN A 180 -17.26 -19.33 9.27
N TYR A 181 -17.24 -18.13 9.85
CA TYR A 181 -16.83 -17.90 11.24
C TYR A 181 -18.01 -17.98 12.20
N THR A 182 -17.81 -18.68 13.32
CA THR A 182 -18.77 -18.76 14.43
C THR A 182 -18.30 -17.87 15.57
N THR A 183 -19.15 -16.94 16.01
CA THR A 183 -18.82 -16.02 17.10
C THR A 183 -18.52 -16.77 18.40
N GLY A 184 -17.47 -16.34 19.11
CA GLY A 184 -17.09 -16.91 20.41
C GLY A 184 -15.95 -17.92 20.34
N THR A 185 -15.44 -18.24 19.15
CA THR A 185 -14.20 -19.00 18.96
C THR A 185 -13.10 -18.10 18.41
N ASP A 186 -11.85 -18.51 18.54
CA ASP A 186 -10.75 -17.84 17.84
C ASP A 186 -10.82 -18.17 16.32
N PRO A 187 -10.65 -17.18 15.43
CA PRO A 187 -10.49 -17.44 14.00
C PRO A 187 -9.25 -18.27 13.69
N ASN A 188 -9.35 -19.09 12.64
CA ASN A 188 -8.21 -19.84 12.08
C ASN A 188 -8.01 -19.54 10.59
N ASP A 189 -7.06 -20.23 9.96
CA ASP A 189 -6.73 -20.16 8.53
C ASP A 189 -7.94 -20.37 7.60
N THR A 190 -8.91 -21.17 8.00
CA THR A 190 -10.15 -21.37 7.21
C THR A 190 -11.12 -20.21 7.34
N ASN A 191 -11.00 -19.37 8.37
CA ASN A 191 -11.88 -18.22 8.61
C ASN A 191 -11.32 -16.91 8.06
N ILE A 192 -10.02 -16.69 8.17
CA ILE A 192 -9.38 -15.45 7.73
C ILE A 192 -9.17 -15.45 6.22
N ILE A 193 -9.15 -14.26 5.63
CA ILE A 193 -8.74 -14.10 4.24
C ILE A 193 -7.23 -13.93 4.21
N LEU A 194 -6.55 -15.07 4.10
CA LEU A 194 -5.09 -15.15 4.08
C LEU A 194 -4.57 -14.67 2.73
N ILE A 195 -3.55 -13.82 2.78
CA ILE A 195 -2.67 -13.49 1.66
C ILE A 195 -1.51 -14.48 1.75
N THR A 196 -1.48 -15.46 0.85
CA THR A 196 -0.49 -16.54 0.88
C THR A 196 0.86 -16.08 0.39
N SER A 197 0.88 -15.23 -0.63
CA SER A 197 2.08 -14.58 -1.17
C SER A 197 1.72 -13.29 -1.90
N ILE A 198 2.72 -12.44 -2.11
CA ILE A 198 2.65 -11.37 -3.10
C ILE A 198 3.89 -11.49 -3.98
N ASP A 199 3.69 -11.69 -5.28
CA ASP A 199 4.77 -12.02 -6.22
C ASP A 199 4.87 -10.98 -7.34
N ILE A 200 6.09 -10.68 -7.79
CA ILE A 200 6.31 -9.86 -9.01
C ILE A 200 6.09 -10.77 -10.22
N ILE A 201 5.11 -10.45 -11.06
CA ILE A 201 4.76 -11.26 -12.23
C ILE A 201 5.18 -10.62 -13.56
N ASP A 202 5.39 -9.30 -13.58
CA ASP A 202 6.01 -8.58 -14.70
C ASP A 202 6.85 -7.42 -14.17
N SER A 203 8.11 -7.33 -14.61
CA SER A 203 9.05 -6.25 -14.24
C SER A 203 9.51 -5.44 -15.46
N ALA A 204 8.75 -5.50 -16.56
CA ALA A 204 9.04 -4.74 -17.77
C ALA A 204 9.01 -3.23 -17.54
N VAL A 205 9.80 -2.49 -18.33
CA VAL A 205 10.07 -1.06 -18.16
C VAL A 205 8.83 -0.17 -18.09
N ASN A 206 7.72 -0.56 -18.70
CA ASN A 206 6.60 0.34 -18.93
C ASN A 206 5.22 -0.34 -18.94
N THR A 207 4.94 -1.17 -17.95
CA THR A 207 3.60 -1.76 -17.79
C THR A 207 2.52 -0.70 -17.49
N ALA A 208 2.88 0.51 -17.04
CA ALA A 208 1.94 1.59 -16.71
C ALA A 208 1.68 2.60 -17.86
N SER A 209 2.36 2.51 -19.01
CA SER A 209 2.23 3.50 -20.12
C SER A 209 0.80 3.75 -20.63
N GLY A 210 -0.06 2.75 -20.54
CA GLY A 210 -1.46 2.86 -20.98
C GLY A 210 -2.42 3.39 -19.91
N LEU A 211 -1.92 3.56 -18.67
CA LEU A 211 -2.74 3.93 -17.52
C LEU A 211 -2.86 5.45 -17.41
N ASN A 212 -4.04 5.90 -17.00
CA ASN A 212 -4.34 7.32 -16.82
C ASN A 212 -5.08 7.52 -15.48
N PRO A 213 -4.41 7.24 -14.34
CA PRO A 213 -5.00 7.45 -13.02
C PRO A 213 -5.44 8.92 -12.84
N PRO A 214 -6.61 9.17 -12.24
CA PRO A 214 -7.03 10.52 -11.90
C PRO A 214 -6.01 11.21 -10.98
N ALA A 215 -5.62 12.43 -11.33
CA ALA A 215 -4.76 13.25 -10.48
C ALA A 215 -5.43 13.55 -9.13
N THR A 216 -4.61 13.70 -8.09
CA THR A 216 -5.07 14.08 -6.75
C THR A 216 -5.94 15.34 -6.78
N THR A 217 -7.00 15.35 -5.97
CA THR A 217 -7.85 16.55 -5.78
C THR A 217 -7.29 17.51 -4.74
N ARG A 218 -6.11 17.23 -4.19
CA ARG A 218 -5.47 18.01 -3.14
C ARG A 218 -5.16 19.43 -3.60
N THR A 219 -5.62 20.42 -2.84
CA THR A 219 -5.17 21.81 -3.00
C THR A 219 -3.89 22.03 -2.19
N GLU A 220 -2.79 22.37 -2.86
CA GLU A 220 -1.54 22.73 -2.17
C GLU A 220 -1.76 23.97 -1.28
N PRO A 221 -1.17 24.03 -0.07
CA PRO A 221 -1.17 25.24 0.74
C PRO A 221 -0.42 26.36 -0.02
N GLY A 222 -1.16 27.22 -0.72
CA GLY A 222 -0.61 28.29 -1.56
C GLY A 222 -1.28 28.45 -2.93
N SER A 223 -2.10 27.48 -3.36
CA SER A 223 -2.88 27.61 -4.60
C SER A 223 -4.24 28.27 -4.32
N ASN A 224 -4.28 29.62 -4.38
CA ASN A 224 -5.54 30.35 -4.34
C ASN A 224 -6.35 30.06 -5.63
N THR A 225 -7.19 29.03 -5.59
CA THR A 225 -8.36 28.94 -6.47
C THR A 225 -9.58 28.70 -5.60
N SER A 226 -10.34 29.78 -5.40
CA SER A 226 -11.62 29.75 -4.70
C SER A 226 -12.67 29.07 -5.56
N SER A 227 -13.18 27.93 -5.12
CA SER A 227 -14.46 27.39 -5.55
C SER A 227 -15.12 26.73 -4.34
N GLY A 228 -16.04 27.47 -3.72
CA GLY A 228 -16.80 27.01 -2.58
C GLY A 228 -17.79 25.90 -2.92
N GLY A 229 -18.08 25.05 -1.95
CA GLY A 229 -19.21 24.13 -2.03
C GLY A 229 -19.10 22.90 -1.12
N GLY A 230 -19.44 23.06 0.16
CA GLY A 230 -20.34 22.11 0.82
C GLY A 230 -19.77 20.96 1.67
N SER A 231 -20.23 20.98 2.93
CA SER A 231 -20.57 19.85 3.81
C SER A 231 -19.43 19.14 4.55
N PHE A 232 -19.15 19.67 5.75
CA PHE A 232 -18.44 18.99 6.82
C PHE A 232 -19.24 17.79 7.34
N GLY A 233 -19.03 16.62 6.75
CA GLY A 233 -19.22 15.34 7.42
C GLY A 233 -17.88 14.90 8.00
N THR A 234 -17.53 15.33 9.20
CA THR A 234 -16.35 14.84 9.91
C THR A 234 -16.60 13.40 10.36
N VAL A 235 -16.46 12.44 9.45
CA VAL A 235 -16.15 11.06 9.84
C VAL A 235 -14.68 11.08 10.22
N LEU A 236 -14.45 11.24 11.52
CA LEU A 236 -13.13 11.22 12.12
C LEU A 236 -12.55 9.80 11.98
N LEU A 237 -11.90 9.52 10.86
CA LEU A 237 -11.12 8.31 10.65
C LEU A 237 -9.79 8.44 11.41
N MET A 238 -9.86 8.37 12.74
CA MET A 238 -8.67 8.31 13.58
C MET A 238 -7.97 6.97 13.37
N MET A 239 -6.78 7.05 12.74
CA MET A 239 -5.80 5.98 12.55
C MET A 239 -6.26 4.79 11.70
N LEU A 240 -5.74 4.67 10.47
CA LEU A 240 -5.69 3.37 9.80
C LEU A 240 -4.68 2.42 10.46
N LEU A 241 -3.71 2.96 11.22
CA LEU A 241 -2.72 2.17 11.94
C LEU A 241 -3.05 2.09 13.44
N THR A 242 -3.55 0.94 13.90
CA THR A 242 -3.64 0.65 15.34
C THR A 242 -2.27 0.32 15.91
N ILE A 243 -1.80 1.11 16.88
CA ILE A 243 -0.51 0.90 17.56
C ILE A 243 -0.67 -0.17 18.64
N THR A 244 -0.15 -1.38 18.43
CA THR A 244 0.21 -2.28 19.54
C THR A 244 1.70 -2.13 19.84
N ARG A 245 2.03 -1.22 20.76
CA ARG A 245 3.38 -1.04 21.27
C ARG A 245 3.68 -2.17 22.27
N ILE A 246 4.12 -3.34 21.79
CA ILE A 246 4.64 -4.37 22.70
C ILE A 246 6.02 -3.91 23.18
N ARG A 247 6.05 -3.33 24.38
CA ARG A 247 7.30 -3.15 25.14
C ARG A 247 7.87 -4.54 25.41
N LYS A 248 8.97 -4.91 24.76
CA LYS A 248 9.83 -6.00 25.26
C LYS A 248 10.31 -5.60 26.66
N LYS A 249 10.03 -6.45 27.66
CA LYS A 249 10.76 -6.47 28.92
C LYS A 249 12.11 -7.12 28.69
#